data_AF-A0A349JFF2-F1
#
_entry.id   AF-A0A349JFF2-F1
#
_cell.length_a   1.000
_cell.length_b   1.000
_cell.length_c   1.000
_cell.angle_alpha   90.00
_cell.angle_beta   90.00
_cell.angle_gamma   90.00
#
_symmetry.space_group_name_H-M   'P 1'
#
loop_
_entity.id
_entity.type
_entity.pdbx_description
1 polymer ?
#
loop_
_entity_poly.entity_id
_entity_poly.type
_entity_poly.pdbx_seq_one_letter_code
_entity_poly.pdbx_strand_id
1 'polypeptide(L)'
;MQLTYKYRLKPTKAQLVTISAHLELCRRQYNYRLGERFRWWESTRTPINSCPLTVSIVPLEEIYKNIPLTRIQTRDGRKKDENGNTITKKGDIFSNIDGGYVQWLNVQLSDLKNTKKLFPEYKNLDSQVLL
;
A
#
# COMPACT_ATOMS: atom_id res chain seq x y z
N MET A 1 -36.11 -17.03 4.94
CA MET A 1 -36.30 -15.77 5.68
C MET A 1 -34.98 -15.45 6.40
N GLN A 2 -34.25 -14.41 6.02
CA GLN A 2 -32.98 -14.05 6.70
C GLN A 2 -33.27 -13.16 7.91
N LEU A 3 -32.89 -13.62 9.11
CA LEU A 3 -32.95 -12.83 10.33
C LEU A 3 -31.81 -11.81 10.34
N THR A 4 -32.14 -10.52 10.29
CA THR A 4 -31.19 -9.42 10.47
C THR A 4 -31.17 -9.00 11.94
N TYR A 5 -30.16 -9.49 12.67
CA TYR A 5 -29.94 -9.09 14.05
C TYR A 5 -29.28 -7.70 14.12
N LYS A 6 -29.87 -6.79 14.89
CA LYS A 6 -29.28 -5.48 15.19
C LYS A 6 -28.46 -5.60 16.47
N TYR A 7 -27.14 -5.73 16.33
CA TYR A 7 -26.22 -5.75 17.48
C TYR A 7 -25.82 -4.33 17.88
N ARG A 8 -25.88 -4.03 19.19
CA ARG A 8 -25.24 -2.85 19.78
C ARG A 8 -23.98 -3.30 20.52
N LEU A 9 -22.82 -2.90 20.03
CA LEU A 9 -21.55 -3.13 20.70
C LEU A 9 -21.47 -2.25 21.96
N LYS A 10 -21.28 -2.87 23.12
CA LYS A 10 -20.96 -2.19 24.39
C LYS A 10 -19.53 -2.58 24.78
N PRO A 11 -18.51 -1.92 24.22
CA PRO A 11 -17.12 -2.27 24.49
C PRO A 11 -16.77 -2.03 25.96
N THR A 12 -15.95 -2.91 26.52
CA THR A 12 -15.35 -2.74 27.84
C THR A 12 -14.37 -1.56 27.83
N LYS A 13 -14.04 -1.00 28.99
CA LYS A 13 -13.05 0.10 29.11
C LYS A 13 -11.72 -0.21 28.42
N ALA A 14 -11.20 -1.43 28.58
CA ALA A 14 -9.96 -1.85 27.90
C ALA A 14 -10.10 -1.85 26.36
N GLN A 15 -11.23 -2.34 25.84
CA GLN A 15 -11.51 -2.35 24.40
C GLN A 15 -11.63 -0.92 23.83
N LEU A 16 -12.23 0.01 24.58
CA LEU A 16 -12.33 1.41 24.18
C LEU A 16 -10.96 2.06 23.99
N VAL A 17 -10.02 1.81 24.91
CA VAL A 17 -8.65 2.31 24.80
C VAL A 17 -7.99 1.78 23.52
N THR A 18 -8.07 0.48 23.27
CA THR A 18 -7.53 -0.15 22.04
C THR A 18 -8.15 0.44 20.78
N ILE A 19 -9.48 0.58 20.73
CA ILE A 19 -10.18 1.15 19.57
C ILE A 19 -9.75 2.61 19.35
N SER A 20 -9.65 3.41 20.41
CA SER A 20 -9.23 4.82 20.29
C SER A 20 -7.81 4.96 19.75
N ALA A 21 -6.88 4.10 20.19
CA ALA A 21 -5.52 4.08 19.69
C ALA A 21 -5.47 3.70 18.21
N HIS A 22 -6.24 2.69 17.80
CA HIS A 22 -6.33 2.28 16.39
C HIS A 22 -6.92 3.38 15.50
N LEU A 23 -7.97 4.06 15.97
CA LEU A 23 -8.57 5.18 15.23
C LEU A 23 -7.58 6.31 15.00
N GLU A 24 -6.79 6.65 16.01
CA GLU A 24 -5.76 7.70 15.87
C GLU A 24 -4.67 7.31 14.87
N LEU A 25 -4.25 6.04 14.87
CA LEU A 25 -3.28 5.53 13.89
C LEU A 25 -3.82 5.56 12.46
N CYS A 26 -5.07 5.14 12.27
CA CYS A 26 -5.76 5.23 10.98
C CYS A 26 -5.86 6.68 10.50
N ARG A 27 -6.17 7.62 11.41
CA ARG A 27 -6.24 9.05 11.10
C ARG A 27 -4.88 9.59 10.64
N ARG A 28 -3.79 9.28 11.35
CA ARG A 28 -2.41 9.67 10.98
C ARG A 28 -2.02 9.10 9.61
N GLN A 29 -2.29 7.82 9.39
CA GLN A 29 -2.01 7.13 8.14
C GLN A 29 -2.79 7.72 6.96
N TYR A 30 -4.07 8.06 7.16
CA TYR A 30 -4.90 8.71 6.16
C TYR A 30 -4.37 10.09 5.80
N ASN A 31 -4.08 10.93 6.81
CA ASN A 31 -3.55 12.27 6.60
C ASN A 31 -2.20 12.26 5.86
N TYR A 32 -1.31 11.33 6.20
CA TYR A 32 -0.03 11.16 5.49
C TYR A 32 -0.25 10.85 4.00
N ARG A 33 -1.09 9.85 3.68
CA ARG A 33 -1.39 9.48 2.29
C ARG A 33 -2.11 10.59 1.53
N LEU A 34 -2.98 11.32 2.21
CA LEU A 34 -3.67 12.47 1.62
C LEU A 34 -2.66 13.57 1.27
N GLY A 35 -1.68 13.84 2.13
CA GLY A 35 -0.59 14.77 1.88
C GLY A 35 0.26 14.38 0.66
N GLU A 36 0.63 13.10 0.54
CA GLU A 36 1.36 12.61 -0.65
C GLU A 36 0.54 12.78 -1.94
N ARG A 37 -0.77 12.54 -1.88
CA ARG A 37 -1.66 12.76 -3.02
C ARG A 37 -1.77 14.24 -3.39
N PHE A 38 -1.83 15.14 -2.41
CA PHE A 38 -1.82 16.58 -2.67
C PHE A 38 -0.49 17.05 -3.24
N ARG A 39 0.64 16.59 -2.70
CA ARG A 39 1.97 16.87 -3.27
C ARG A 39 2.06 16.41 -4.73
N TRP A 40 1.55 15.23 -5.03
CA TRP A 40 1.44 14.73 -6.40
C TRP A 40 0.54 15.61 -7.27
N TRP A 41 -0.62 16.01 -6.76
CA TRP A 41 -1.53 16.91 -7.49
C TRP A 41 -0.90 18.28 -7.74
N GLU A 42 -0.24 18.86 -6.74
CA GLU A 42 0.42 20.17 -6.84
C GLU A 42 1.59 20.15 -7.80
N SER A 43 2.35 19.06 -7.85
CA SER A 43 3.38 18.89 -8.87
C SER A 43 2.75 18.72 -10.25
N THR A 44 1.69 17.90 -10.38
CA THR A 44 1.13 17.51 -11.69
C THR A 44 0.08 18.45 -12.28
N ARG A 45 -0.46 19.41 -11.51
CA ARG A 45 -1.52 20.29 -12.00
C ARG A 45 -1.04 21.19 -13.14
N THR A 46 -1.92 21.41 -14.11
CA THR A 46 -1.67 22.25 -15.29
C THR A 46 -2.80 23.26 -15.49
N PRO A 47 -2.55 24.44 -16.06
CA PRO A 47 -3.62 25.39 -16.38
C PRO A 47 -4.58 24.82 -17.43
N ILE A 48 -5.88 25.13 -17.35
CA ILE A 48 -6.91 24.62 -18.29
C ILE A 48 -6.63 24.98 -19.76
N ASN A 49 -5.96 26.12 -19.98
CA ASN A 49 -5.69 26.70 -21.29
C ASN A 49 -4.30 26.38 -21.86
N SER A 50 -3.50 25.54 -21.18
CA SER A 50 -2.17 25.16 -21.66
C SER A 50 -1.79 23.80 -21.13
N CYS A 51 -1.23 22.94 -21.97
CA CYS A 51 -0.45 21.80 -21.48
C CYS A 51 1.00 22.28 -21.27
N PRO A 52 1.50 22.44 -20.04
CA PRO A 52 2.89 22.85 -19.77
C PRO A 52 3.88 21.70 -20.00
N LEU A 53 3.44 20.53 -20.44
CA LEU A 53 4.28 19.38 -20.74
C LEU A 53 5.15 19.66 -21.98
N THR A 54 6.25 20.38 -21.79
CA THR A 54 7.42 20.32 -22.68
C THR A 54 8.35 19.16 -22.25
N VAL A 55 8.27 18.75 -20.98
CA VAL A 55 8.95 17.61 -20.32
C VAL A 55 8.09 17.16 -19.11
N SER A 56 8.36 15.99 -18.50
CA SER A 56 7.60 15.50 -17.34
C SER A 56 7.72 16.40 -16.10
N ILE A 57 6.60 16.53 -15.37
CA ILE A 57 6.43 17.35 -14.16
C ILE A 57 7.42 17.04 -13.03
N VAL A 58 7.79 15.78 -12.90
CA VAL A 58 8.85 15.32 -12.01
C VAL A 58 9.96 14.83 -12.94
N PRO A 59 11.25 15.09 -12.65
CA PRO A 59 12.34 14.47 -13.40
C PRO A 59 12.08 12.97 -13.50
N LEU A 60 12.17 12.39 -14.71
CA LEU A 60 11.91 10.96 -14.91
C LEU A 60 12.76 10.10 -13.98
N GLU A 61 13.97 10.57 -13.62
CA GLU A 61 14.83 9.91 -12.65
C GLU A 61 14.22 9.86 -11.23
N GLU A 62 13.41 10.83 -10.83
CA GLU A 62 12.89 10.96 -9.47
C GLU A 62 11.58 10.18 -9.25
N ILE A 63 10.70 10.07 -10.25
CA ILE A 63 9.40 9.37 -10.15
C ILE A 63 9.59 7.90 -9.75
N TYR A 64 10.58 7.26 -10.35
CA TYR A 64 10.85 5.83 -10.17
C TYR A 64 12.03 5.58 -9.23
N LYS A 65 12.70 6.61 -8.70
CA LYS A 65 13.92 6.47 -7.89
C LYS A 65 13.76 5.49 -6.73
N ASN A 66 12.59 5.51 -6.11
CA ASN A 66 12.26 4.70 -4.95
C ASN A 66 11.46 3.44 -5.30
N ILE A 67 11.05 3.27 -6.56
CA ILE A 67 10.29 2.11 -7.01
C ILE A 67 11.32 1.09 -7.54
N PRO A 68 11.53 -0.04 -6.85
CA PRO A 68 12.46 -1.04 -7.33
C PRO A 68 11.93 -1.60 -8.67
N LEU A 69 12.78 -1.61 -9.71
CA LEU A 69 12.41 -2.12 -11.03
C LEU A 69 12.12 -3.62 -10.99
N THR A 70 12.83 -4.34 -10.13
CA THR A 70 12.69 -5.77 -9.95
C THR A 70 12.44 -6.09 -8.49
N ARG A 71 11.78 -7.22 -8.25
CA ARG A 71 11.60 -7.80 -6.92
C ARG A 71 12.08 -9.24 -6.91
N ILE A 72 12.60 -9.64 -5.76
CA ILE A 72 13.02 -11.02 -5.51
C ILE A 72 11.91 -11.72 -4.74
N GLN A 73 11.46 -12.87 -5.22
CA GLN A 73 10.52 -13.69 -4.45
C GLN A 73 11.17 -14.17 -3.17
N THR A 74 10.53 -13.86 -2.04
CA THR A 74 11.02 -14.25 -0.71
C THR A 74 10.57 -15.67 -0.34
N ARG A 75 9.55 -16.21 -0.99
CA ARG A 75 8.92 -17.50 -0.69
C ARG A 75 8.54 -18.23 -1.97
N ASP A 76 8.44 -19.55 -1.89
CA ASP A 76 7.96 -20.38 -2.99
C ASP A 76 6.49 -20.09 -3.29
N GLY A 77 6.18 -20.14 -4.58
CA GLY A 77 4.84 -19.93 -5.10
C GLY A 77 3.86 -20.97 -4.60
N ARG A 78 2.63 -20.53 -4.32
CA ARG A 78 1.53 -21.44 -3.96
C ARG A 78 0.99 -22.22 -5.16
N LYS A 79 1.10 -21.66 -6.37
CA LYS A 79 0.67 -22.34 -7.59
C LYS A 79 1.69 -23.43 -7.95
N LYS A 80 1.16 -24.55 -8.43
CA LYS A 80 1.94 -25.67 -8.94
C LYS A 80 1.56 -25.95 -10.39
N ASP A 81 2.54 -26.36 -11.18
CA ASP A 81 2.34 -26.85 -12.54
C ASP A 81 1.64 -28.22 -12.52
N GLU A 82 1.24 -28.70 -13.70
CA GLU A 82 0.64 -30.03 -13.90
C GLU A 82 1.51 -31.16 -13.34
N ASN A 83 2.83 -30.95 -13.28
CA ASN A 83 3.82 -31.90 -12.76
C ASN A 83 4.08 -31.75 -11.24
N GLY A 84 3.34 -30.91 -10.53
CA GLY A 84 3.43 -30.73 -9.08
C GLY A 84 4.58 -29.84 -8.57
N ASN A 85 5.39 -29.28 -9.48
CA ASN A 85 6.45 -28.32 -9.17
C ASN A 85 5.89 -26.92 -8.96
N THR A 86 6.51 -26.11 -8.10
CA THR A 86 6.11 -24.71 -7.89
C THR A 86 6.49 -23.83 -9.09
N ILE A 87 5.52 -23.08 -9.61
CA ILE A 87 5.68 -22.22 -10.80
C ILE A 87 6.66 -21.06 -10.54
N THR A 88 6.71 -20.60 -9.29
CA THR A 88 7.63 -19.56 -8.85
C THR A 88 8.40 -20.08 -7.65
N LYS A 89 9.71 -19.87 -7.64
CA LYS A 89 10.62 -20.31 -6.59
C LYS A 89 11.16 -19.11 -5.83
N LYS A 90 11.56 -19.36 -4.59
CA LYS A 90 12.28 -18.37 -3.78
C LYS A 90 13.58 -17.99 -4.50
N GLY A 91 13.80 -16.70 -4.70
CA GLY A 91 14.96 -16.16 -5.42
C GLY A 91 14.66 -15.70 -6.85
N ASP A 92 13.51 -16.08 -7.41
CA ASP A 92 13.12 -15.65 -8.75
C ASP A 92 12.91 -14.12 -8.81
N ILE A 93 13.39 -13.51 -9.89
CA ILE A 93 13.34 -12.07 -10.12
C ILE A 93 12.15 -11.76 -11.01
N PHE A 94 11.24 -10.89 -10.53
CA PHE A 94 10.10 -10.40 -11.29
C PHE A 94 10.24 -8.92 -11.56
N SER A 95 9.91 -8.48 -12.77
CA SER A 95 9.76 -7.06 -13.10
C SER A 95 8.52 -6.49 -12.40
N ASN A 96 8.66 -5.33 -11.76
CA ASN A 96 7.53 -4.58 -11.21
C ASN A 96 6.83 -3.69 -12.26
N ILE A 97 7.39 -3.67 -13.48
CA ILE A 97 6.85 -2.98 -14.64
C ILE A 97 6.45 -4.05 -15.65
N ASP A 98 5.20 -4.03 -16.08
CA ASP A 98 4.67 -4.93 -17.09
C ASP A 98 3.95 -4.10 -18.17
N GLY A 99 4.31 -4.29 -19.44
CA GLY A 99 3.75 -3.51 -20.55
C GLY A 99 3.89 -1.98 -20.43
N GLY A 100 4.89 -1.48 -19.70
CA GLY A 100 5.09 -0.04 -19.44
C GLY A 100 4.30 0.52 -18.26
N TYR A 101 3.50 -0.30 -17.57
CA TYR A 101 2.75 0.08 -16.38
C TYR A 101 3.37 -0.50 -15.11
N VAL A 102 3.43 0.30 -14.06
CA VAL A 102 3.85 -0.16 -12.73
C VAL A 102 2.72 -0.97 -12.11
N GLN A 103 3.05 -2.15 -11.57
CA GLN A 103 2.12 -2.97 -10.81
C GLN A 103 1.86 -2.36 -9.41
N TRP A 104 1.00 -1.33 -9.36
CA TRP A 104 0.74 -0.53 -8.15
C TRP A 104 0.30 -1.34 -6.93
N LEU A 105 -0.45 -2.43 -7.11
CA LEU A 105 -0.85 -3.32 -6.01
C LEU A 105 0.38 -3.82 -5.21
N ASN A 106 1.46 -4.16 -5.92
CA ASN A 106 2.69 -4.65 -5.31
C ASN A 106 3.51 -3.52 -4.69
N VAL A 107 3.52 -2.34 -5.32
CA VAL A 107 4.21 -1.14 -4.83
C VAL A 107 3.56 -0.60 -3.55
N GLN A 108 2.23 -0.60 -3.49
CA GLN A 108 1.47 -0.21 -2.29
C GLN A 108 1.78 -1.12 -1.09
N LEU A 109 1.96 -2.42 -1.32
CA LEU A 109 2.36 -3.36 -0.28
C LEU A 109 3.78 -3.07 0.24
N SER A 110 4.72 -2.67 -0.62
CA SER A 110 6.04 -2.21 -0.18
C SER A 110 5.99 -0.89 0.56
N ASP A 111 5.12 0.03 0.14
CA ASP A 111 4.94 1.32 0.80
C ASP A 111 4.37 1.17 2.22
N LEU A 112 3.52 0.18 2.44
CA LEU A 112 3.08 -0.22 3.77
C LEU A 112 4.26 -0.61 4.69
N LYS A 113 5.39 -1.08 4.14
CA LYS A 113 6.60 -1.31 4.93
C LYS A 113 7.27 0.00 5.35
N ASN A 114 7.22 1.04 4.52
CA ASN A 114 7.73 2.37 4.88
C ASN A 114 6.84 3.03 5.92
N THR A 115 5.52 2.89 5.83
CA THR A 115 4.63 3.45 6.86
C THR A 115 4.84 2.79 8.22
N LYS A 116 5.19 1.49 8.27
CA LYS A 116 5.61 0.80 9.51
C LYS A 116 6.92 1.33 10.11
N LYS A 117 7.76 2.04 9.33
CA LYS A 117 8.94 2.76 9.83
C LYS A 117 8.55 4.15 10.36
N LEU A 118 7.73 4.89 9.62
CA LEU A 118 7.27 6.23 10.00
C LEU A 118 6.39 6.20 11.26
N PHE A 119 5.56 5.18 11.39
CA PHE A 119 4.64 4.98 12.50
C PHE A 119 4.99 3.65 13.20
N PRO A 120 6.03 3.60 14.06
CA PRO A 120 6.49 2.36 14.69
C PRO A 120 5.41 1.67 15.56
N GLU A 121 4.44 2.45 16.04
CA GLU A 121 3.25 2.01 16.76
C GLU A 121 2.45 0.92 15.99
N TYR A 122 2.55 0.87 14.65
CA TYR A 122 1.95 -0.18 13.82
C TYR A 122 2.42 -1.60 14.16
N LYS A 123 3.61 -1.77 14.74
CA LYS A 123 4.12 -3.10 15.12
C LYS A 123 3.38 -3.70 16.31
N ASN A 124 2.74 -2.86 17.12
CA ASN A 124 2.02 -3.26 18.32
C ASN A 124 0.52 -3.51 18.04
N LEU A 125 0.03 -3.15 16.85
CA LEU A 125 -1.33 -3.46 16.41
C LEU A 125 -1.46 -4.95 16.11
N ASP A 126 -2.57 -5.53 16.58
CA ASP A 126 -2.86 -6.93 16.32
C ASP A 126 -3.05 -7.19 14.81
N SER A 127 -2.40 -8.24 14.32
CA SER A 127 -2.34 -8.58 12.88
C SER A 127 -3.70 -8.89 12.27
N GLN A 128 -4.69 -9.27 13.10
CA GLN A 128 -6.06 -9.55 12.69
C GLN A 128 -6.86 -8.30 12.28
N VAL A 129 -6.35 -7.11 12.59
CA VAL A 129 -7.00 -5.81 12.27
C VAL A 129 -6.43 -5.22 10.96
N LEU A 130 -5.38 -5.81 10.40
CA LEU A 130 -4.64 -5.28 9.24
C LEU A 130 -4.96 -6.00 7.91
N LEU A 131 -5.93 -6.92 7.91
CA LEU A 131 -6.40 -7.70 6.75
C LEU A 131 -7.89 -7.40 6.50
#